data_AF-A0A1B6DH42-F1
#
_entry.id   AF-A0A1B6DH42-F1
#
_cell.length_a   1.000
_cell.length_b   1.000
_cell.length_c   1.000
_cell.angle_alpha   90.00
_cell.angle_beta   90.00
_cell.angle_gamma   90.00
#
_symmetry.space_group_name_H-M   'P 1'
#
loop_
_entity.id
_entity.type
_entity.pdbx_description
1 polymer ?
#
loop_
_entity_poly.entity_id
_entity_poly.type
_entity_poly.pdbx_seq_one_letter_code
_entity_poly.pdbx_strand_id
1 'polypeptide(L)'
;MSKQKKIKHSLKPLDLKKYILNSKEPFVIHGFYKSWDIVNWSLQKWSQELGEQKLKFRVGLKMCQKTPQWESTCKSKYSTFEEFIRKADEIKDEWVYFDYKYVHEHFSQDSPILQGISWTDLGFEGKGGKDSTIWIGSEGANTPCHMDTYGCNIVAQVYGRKTWIMFPPKYTSILKPTRVPYEESSIYSEINFQCGTSELPSKIWKIFIPQN
;
A
#
# COMPACT_ATOMS: atom_id res chain seq x y z
N MET A 1 20.57 7.52 -3.51
CA MET A 1 19.21 7.86 -3.97
C MET A 1 19.14 7.56 -5.46
N SER A 2 18.45 6.48 -5.84
CA SER A 2 18.11 6.27 -7.25
C SER A 2 17.28 7.47 -7.72
N LYS A 3 17.69 8.12 -8.82
CA LYS A 3 16.88 9.16 -9.47
C LYS A 3 15.60 8.48 -9.94
N GLN A 4 14.53 8.56 -9.15
CA GLN A 4 13.22 8.06 -9.56
C GLN A 4 12.84 8.72 -10.89
N LYS A 5 12.69 7.89 -11.92
CA LYS A 5 12.34 8.35 -13.26
C LYS A 5 10.90 8.86 -13.21
N LYS A 6 10.73 10.17 -13.29
CA LYS A 6 9.41 10.82 -13.30
C LYS A 6 8.87 10.81 -14.72
N ILE A 7 7.72 10.19 -14.92
CA ILE A 7 7.01 10.25 -16.20
C ILE A 7 6.07 11.44 -16.15
N LYS A 8 6.26 12.39 -17.07
CA LYS A 8 5.31 13.49 -17.27
C LYS A 8 4.05 12.94 -17.92
N HIS A 9 2.90 13.45 -17.50
CA HIS A 9 1.53 13.12 -17.90
C HIS A 9 1.20 13.38 -19.41
N SER A 10 2.20 13.43 -20.29
CA SER A 10 2.04 13.68 -21.72
C SER A 10 2.01 12.40 -22.58
N LEU A 11 2.11 11.21 -21.97
CA LEU A 11 2.01 9.93 -22.69
C LEU A 11 0.54 9.53 -22.84
N LYS A 12 0.19 8.99 -24.02
CA LYS A 12 -1.13 8.41 -24.24
C LYS A 12 -1.33 7.18 -23.33
N PRO A 13 -2.56 6.88 -22.87
CA PRO A 13 -2.82 5.76 -21.95
C PRO A 13 -2.24 4.41 -22.43
N LEU A 14 -2.36 4.08 -23.72
CA LEU A 14 -1.81 2.84 -24.28
C LEU A 14 -0.28 2.76 -24.20
N ASP A 15 0.41 3.88 -24.41
CA ASP A 15 1.88 3.94 -24.30
C ASP A 15 2.30 3.80 -22.83
N LEU A 16 1.52 4.37 -21.91
CA LEU A 16 1.73 4.26 -20.48
C LEU A 16 1.53 2.81 -20.00
N LYS A 17 0.48 2.12 -20.46
CA LYS A 17 0.29 0.68 -20.20
C LYS A 17 1.47 -0.15 -20.69
N LYS A 18 1.93 0.07 -21.92
CA LYS A 18 3.13 -0.62 -22.45
C LYS A 18 4.34 -0.36 -21.57
N TYR A 19 4.54 0.89 -21.14
CA TYR A 19 5.65 1.23 -20.25
C TYR A 19 5.54 0.52 -18.89
N ILE A 20 4.36 0.55 -18.26
CA ILE A 20 4.09 -0.13 -16.97
C ILE A 20 4.41 -1.61 -17.06
N LEU A 21 3.89 -2.30 -18.07
CA LEU A 21 4.05 -3.76 -18.22
C LEU A 21 5.49 -4.19 -18.57
N ASN A 22 6.29 -3.30 -19.14
CA ASN A 22 7.67 -3.62 -19.56
C ASN A 22 8.75 -3.06 -18.65
N SER A 23 8.40 -2.18 -17.70
CA SER A 23 9.39 -1.61 -16.79
C SER A 23 10.01 -2.68 -15.89
N LYS A 24 11.32 -2.60 -15.70
CA LYS A 24 12.08 -3.44 -14.74
C LYS A 24 12.50 -2.68 -13.49
N GLU A 25 12.15 -1.40 -13.41
CA GLU A 25 12.45 -0.52 -12.29
C GLU A 25 11.15 0.14 -11.79
N PRO A 26 11.05 0.42 -10.48
CA PRO A 26 9.92 1.18 -9.96
C PRO A 26 9.99 2.64 -10.42
N PHE A 27 8.83 3.24 -10.68
CA PHE A 27 8.71 4.63 -11.07
C PHE A 27 7.42 5.24 -10.53
N VAL A 28 7.37 6.56 -10.50
CA VAL A 28 6.21 7.33 -10.01
C VAL A 28 5.58 8.07 -11.19
N ILE A 29 4.26 7.89 -11.32
CA ILE A 29 3.43 8.61 -12.28
C ILE A 29 2.69 9.71 -11.53
N HIS A 30 2.80 10.95 -12.00
CA HIS A 30 2.08 12.08 -11.44
C HIS A 30 0.90 12.50 -12.33
N GLY A 31 -0.18 12.96 -11.71
CA GLY A 31 -1.31 13.57 -12.41
C GLY A 31 -2.19 12.61 -13.22
N PHE A 32 -2.13 11.30 -12.96
CA PHE A 32 -2.95 10.29 -13.66
C PHE A 32 -4.37 10.15 -13.12
N TYR A 33 -4.65 10.70 -11.94
CA TYR A 33 -5.91 10.55 -11.20
C TYR A 33 -6.92 11.68 -11.47
N LYS A 34 -6.77 12.43 -12.56
CA LYS A 34 -7.62 13.61 -12.81
C LYS A 34 -9.11 13.28 -12.90
N SER A 35 -9.44 12.05 -13.29
CA SER A 35 -10.79 11.54 -13.39
C SER A 35 -11.34 10.95 -12.07
N TRP A 36 -10.52 10.86 -11.02
CA TRP A 36 -10.91 10.23 -9.75
C TRP A 36 -11.33 11.28 -8.74
N ASP A 37 -12.62 11.52 -8.59
CA ASP A 37 -13.12 12.47 -7.58
C ASP A 37 -12.70 12.10 -6.15
N ILE A 38 -12.56 10.79 -5.87
CA ILE A 38 -12.19 10.25 -4.55
C ILE A 38 -10.84 10.74 -4.03
N VAL A 39 -9.94 11.21 -4.91
CA VAL A 39 -8.64 11.78 -4.50
C VAL A 39 -8.75 13.18 -3.92
N ASN A 40 -9.87 13.86 -4.17
CA ASN A 40 -10.15 15.21 -3.67
C ASN A 40 -11.07 15.19 -2.44
N TRP A 41 -11.51 14.01 -1.99
CA TRP A 41 -12.39 13.89 -0.84
C TRP A 41 -11.66 14.22 0.46
N SER A 42 -12.33 14.97 1.32
CA SER A 42 -11.93 15.13 2.72
C SER A 42 -12.16 13.84 3.50
N LEU A 43 -11.51 13.69 4.65
CA LEU A 43 -11.79 12.58 5.57
C LEU A 43 -13.26 12.56 6.01
N GLN A 44 -13.89 13.73 6.16
CA GLN A 44 -15.31 13.83 6.49
C GLN A 44 -16.19 13.29 5.36
N LYS A 45 -15.84 13.55 4.09
CA LYS A 45 -16.57 12.97 2.94
C LYS A 45 -16.42 11.45 2.91
N TRP A 46 -15.21 10.93 3.12
CA TRP A 46 -14.99 9.49 3.28
C TRP A 46 -15.83 8.90 4.41
N SER A 47 -15.92 9.60 5.55
CA SER A 47 -16.74 9.19 6.69
C SER A 47 -18.23 9.12 6.34
N GLN A 48 -18.75 10.11 5.60
CA GLN A 48 -20.15 10.13 5.17
C GLN A 48 -20.48 8.97 4.24
N GLU A 49 -19.60 8.66 3.29
CA GLU A 49 -19.80 7.58 2.31
C GLU A 49 -19.68 6.17 2.94
N LEU A 50 -18.86 6.04 3.98
CA LEU A 50 -18.72 4.79 4.73
C LEU A 50 -19.79 4.62 5.82
N GLY A 51 -20.40 5.73 6.25
CA GLY A 51 -21.47 5.75 7.26
C GLY A 51 -21.13 4.94 8.51
N GLU A 52 -22.11 4.15 8.97
CA GLU A 52 -22.00 3.31 10.16
C GLU A 52 -21.34 1.94 9.92
N GLN A 53 -20.78 1.71 8.73
CA GLN A 53 -20.12 0.44 8.41
C GLN A 53 -18.93 0.22 9.37
N LYS A 54 -18.96 -0.90 10.09
CA LYS A 54 -17.84 -1.31 10.95
C LYS A 54 -16.77 -2.01 10.11
N LEU A 55 -15.61 -1.38 10.00
CA LEU A 55 -14.44 -1.92 9.31
C LEU A 55 -13.55 -2.71 10.28
N LYS A 56 -13.03 -3.84 9.82
CA LYS A 56 -12.12 -4.71 10.60
C LYS A 56 -10.67 -4.25 10.44
N PHE A 57 -10.16 -3.51 11.40
CA PHE A 57 -8.78 -3.04 11.43
C PHE A 57 -7.88 -4.04 12.16
N ARG A 58 -6.79 -4.44 11.50
CA ARG A 58 -5.64 -5.06 12.15
C ARG A 58 -4.96 -4.06 13.07
N VAL A 59 -4.46 -4.51 14.20
CA VAL A 59 -3.77 -3.69 15.20
C VAL A 59 -2.36 -4.25 15.41
N GLY A 60 -1.37 -3.37 15.36
CA GLY A 60 0.00 -3.69 15.74
C GLY A 60 0.67 -2.53 16.47
N LEU A 61 1.90 -2.74 16.90
CA LEU A 61 2.65 -1.83 17.76
C LEU A 61 3.51 -0.87 16.94
N LYS A 62 3.64 0.38 17.39
CA LYS A 62 4.56 1.39 16.86
C LYS A 62 5.99 1.27 17.41
N MET A 63 6.31 0.17 18.08
CA MET A 63 7.64 -0.10 18.61
C MET A 63 8.44 -1.06 17.72
N CYS A 64 9.76 -0.95 17.78
CA CYS A 64 10.64 -1.89 17.08
C CYS A 64 10.46 -3.32 17.62
N GLN A 65 10.29 -4.27 16.70
CA GLN A 65 10.15 -5.70 16.98
C GLN A 65 11.22 -6.48 16.20
N LYS A 66 11.69 -7.61 16.75
CA LYS A 66 12.70 -8.45 16.06
C LYS A 66 12.18 -9.04 14.74
N THR A 67 10.89 -9.38 14.71
CA THR A 67 10.21 -9.93 13.54
C THR A 67 9.13 -8.97 13.06
N PRO A 68 8.76 -9.04 11.77
CA PRO A 68 7.57 -8.34 11.29
C PRO A 68 6.33 -8.73 12.09
N GLN A 69 5.39 -7.79 12.20
CA GLN A 69 4.10 -8.02 12.82
C GLN A 69 3.17 -8.67 11.80
N TRP A 70 3.14 -10.01 11.81
CA TRP A 70 2.41 -10.82 10.84
C TRP A 70 0.91 -10.70 11.01
N GLU A 71 0.17 -10.70 9.91
CA GLU A 71 -1.29 -10.60 9.95
C GLU A 71 -1.93 -11.66 10.85
N SER A 72 -1.50 -12.91 10.72
CA SER A 72 -2.01 -14.04 11.51
C SER A 72 -1.78 -13.91 13.02
N THR A 73 -0.88 -13.03 13.44
CA THR A 73 -0.54 -12.81 14.86
C THR A 73 -1.10 -11.51 15.42
N CYS A 74 -1.49 -10.57 14.55
CA CYS A 74 -2.04 -9.29 14.97
C CYS A 74 -3.49 -9.44 15.43
N LYS A 75 -3.85 -8.70 16.47
CA LYS A 75 -5.24 -8.58 16.89
C LYS A 75 -6.02 -7.75 15.86
N SER A 76 -7.34 -7.89 15.89
CA SER A 76 -8.25 -7.04 15.10
C SER A 76 -9.20 -6.30 16.02
N LYS A 77 -9.62 -5.10 15.62
CA LYS A 77 -10.73 -4.37 16.21
C LYS A 77 -11.67 -3.86 15.13
N TYR A 78 -12.92 -3.66 15.49
CA TYR A 78 -13.93 -3.09 14.60
C TYR A 78 -14.20 -1.64 14.98
N SER A 79 -14.26 -0.76 13.99
CA SER A 79 -14.61 0.66 14.19
C SER A 79 -15.29 1.21 12.95
N THR A 80 -16.11 2.25 13.10
CA THR A 80 -16.53 3.05 11.94
C THR A 80 -15.36 3.87 11.43
N PHE A 81 -15.46 4.37 10.20
CA PHE A 81 -14.44 5.28 9.68
C PHE A 81 -14.39 6.58 10.49
N GLU A 82 -15.55 7.08 10.95
CA GLU A 82 -15.63 8.27 11.80
C GLU A 82 -14.86 8.11 13.12
N GLU A 83 -15.10 7.00 13.82
CA GLU A 83 -14.38 6.68 15.05
C GLU A 83 -12.88 6.53 14.81
N PHE A 84 -12.51 5.93 13.67
CA PHE A 84 -11.12 5.76 13.26
C PHE A 84 -10.44 7.12 13.07
N ILE A 85 -10.99 8.03 12.25
CA ILE A 85 -10.36 9.33 12.00
C ILE A 85 -10.30 10.21 13.25
N ARG A 86 -11.29 10.10 14.14
CA ARG A 86 -11.30 10.86 15.41
C ARG A 86 -10.19 10.41 16.35
N LYS A 87 -9.91 9.10 16.39
CA LYS A 87 -8.95 8.49 17.33
C LYS A 87 -7.57 8.28 16.75
N ALA A 88 -7.39 8.33 15.43
CA ALA A 88 -6.15 7.94 14.76
C ALA A 88 -4.91 8.68 15.30
N ASP A 89 -5.05 9.98 15.58
CA ASP A 89 -3.96 10.82 16.12
C ASP A 89 -3.73 10.61 17.62
N GLU A 90 -4.72 10.07 18.34
CA GLU A 90 -4.63 9.73 19.76
C GLU A 90 -3.85 8.41 19.98
N ILE A 91 -3.67 7.58 18.93
CA ILE A 91 -3.01 6.28 19.03
C ILE A 91 -1.49 6.47 19.11
N LYS A 92 -0.92 6.41 20.31
CA LYS A 92 0.52 6.62 20.54
C LYS A 92 1.36 5.38 20.26
N ASP A 93 0.98 4.24 20.83
CA ASP A 93 1.82 3.05 20.88
C ASP A 93 1.43 1.97 19.86
N GLU A 94 0.30 2.15 19.19
CA GLU A 94 -0.25 1.22 18.21
C GLU A 94 -0.47 1.88 16.85
N TRP A 95 -0.54 1.07 15.81
CA TRP A 95 -1.10 1.44 14.53
C TRP A 95 -2.30 0.53 14.23
N VAL A 96 -3.23 1.05 13.43
CA VAL A 96 -4.43 0.31 13.00
C VAL A 96 -4.50 0.34 11.48
N TYR A 97 -4.88 -0.79 10.88
CA TYR A 97 -4.78 -0.96 9.44
C TYR A 97 -5.92 -1.83 8.89
N PHE A 98 -6.73 -1.25 8.02
CA PHE A 98 -7.68 -1.96 7.17
C PHE A 98 -6.96 -2.24 5.86
N ASP A 99 -6.24 -3.34 5.83
CA ASP A 99 -5.30 -3.71 4.78
C ASP A 99 -5.78 -4.86 3.90
N TYR A 100 -5.43 -4.74 2.61
CA TYR A 100 -5.68 -5.73 1.57
C TYR A 100 -7.15 -6.14 1.48
N LYS A 101 -8.02 -5.15 1.27
CA LYS A 101 -9.47 -5.34 1.23
C LYS A 101 -9.97 -5.15 -0.19
N TYR A 102 -10.56 -6.20 -0.77
CA TYR A 102 -11.17 -6.08 -2.09
C TYR A 102 -12.32 -5.09 -2.03
N VAL A 103 -12.25 -4.04 -2.85
CA VAL A 103 -13.22 -2.94 -2.80
C VAL A 103 -14.65 -3.47 -3.02
N HIS A 104 -14.84 -4.42 -3.94
CA HIS A 104 -16.16 -4.99 -4.23
C HIS A 104 -16.73 -5.91 -3.14
N GLU A 105 -15.90 -6.45 -2.25
CA GLU A 105 -16.36 -7.26 -1.12
C GLU A 105 -16.80 -6.39 0.07
N HIS A 106 -16.30 -5.15 0.11
CA HIS A 106 -16.49 -4.25 1.24
C HIS A 106 -17.41 -3.06 0.96
N PHE A 107 -17.67 -2.73 -0.32
CA PHE A 107 -18.54 -1.62 -0.70
C PHE A 107 -19.58 -2.08 -1.72
N SER A 108 -20.80 -1.53 -1.60
CA SER A 108 -21.90 -1.85 -2.52
C SER A 108 -21.58 -1.44 -3.95
N GLN A 109 -22.26 -2.06 -4.92
CA GLN A 109 -22.08 -1.77 -6.34
C GLN A 109 -22.33 -0.29 -6.68
N ASP A 110 -23.29 0.34 -6.00
CA ASP A 110 -23.64 1.74 -6.21
C ASP A 110 -22.81 2.71 -5.37
N SER A 111 -21.86 2.20 -4.56
CA SER A 111 -21.00 3.04 -3.73
C SER A 111 -20.15 3.97 -4.60
N PRO A 112 -20.11 5.28 -4.31
CA PRO A 112 -19.22 6.21 -4.99
C PRO A 112 -17.74 5.85 -4.84
N ILE A 113 -17.36 5.08 -3.81
CA ILE A 113 -16.00 4.54 -3.64
C ILE A 113 -15.68 3.53 -4.73
N LEU A 114 -16.59 2.58 -4.99
CA LEU A 114 -16.38 1.53 -6.00
C LEU A 114 -16.40 2.12 -7.41
N GLN A 115 -17.33 3.04 -7.68
CA GLN A 115 -17.49 3.67 -9.00
C GLN A 115 -16.41 4.73 -9.29
N GLY A 116 -15.84 5.36 -8.26
CA GLY A 116 -14.86 6.43 -8.40
C GLY A 116 -13.43 5.98 -8.73
N ILE A 117 -13.20 4.67 -8.89
CA ILE A 117 -11.89 4.07 -9.18
C ILE A 117 -11.87 3.59 -10.63
N SER A 118 -10.95 4.12 -11.44
CA SER A 118 -10.76 3.74 -12.86
C SER A 118 -9.30 3.74 -13.30
N TRP A 119 -8.81 2.63 -13.85
CA TRP A 119 -7.43 2.54 -14.34
C TRP A 119 -7.29 2.86 -15.84
N THR A 120 -8.35 3.38 -16.46
CA THR A 120 -8.40 3.72 -17.89
C THR A 120 -7.35 4.75 -18.30
N ASP A 121 -7.08 5.77 -17.47
CA ASP A 121 -6.07 6.80 -17.75
C ASP A 121 -4.63 6.24 -17.79
N LEU A 122 -4.43 5.04 -17.25
CA LEU A 122 -3.17 4.28 -17.34
C LEU A 122 -3.18 3.23 -18.48
N GLY A 123 -4.24 3.18 -19.29
CA GLY A 123 -4.43 2.27 -20.42
C GLY A 123 -5.07 0.93 -20.06
N PHE A 124 -5.56 0.76 -18.82
CA PHE A 124 -6.23 -0.45 -18.35
C PHE A 124 -7.75 -0.28 -18.43
N GLU A 125 -8.27 -0.21 -19.65
CA GLU A 125 -9.72 -0.13 -19.91
C GLU A 125 -10.48 -1.27 -19.23
N GLY A 126 -11.64 -0.94 -18.66
CA GLY A 126 -12.50 -1.88 -17.94
C GLY A 126 -11.99 -2.28 -16.54
N LYS A 127 -10.79 -1.85 -16.14
CA LYS A 127 -10.26 -2.08 -14.78
C LYS A 127 -10.62 -0.91 -13.88
N GLY A 128 -11.24 -1.20 -12.74
CA GLY A 128 -11.70 -0.18 -11.81
C GLY A 128 -11.82 -0.68 -10.38
N GLY A 129 -12.77 -0.13 -9.60
CA GLY A 129 -12.98 -0.51 -8.20
C GLY A 129 -13.18 -2.00 -8.01
N LYS A 130 -13.89 -2.69 -8.91
CA LYS A 130 -14.10 -4.15 -8.82
C LYS A 130 -12.81 -4.97 -8.84
N ASP A 131 -11.82 -4.52 -9.59
CA ASP A 131 -10.51 -5.17 -9.73
C ASP A 131 -9.47 -4.65 -8.71
N SER A 132 -9.88 -3.78 -7.79
CA SER A 132 -8.97 -3.07 -6.90
C SER A 132 -9.11 -3.52 -5.45
N THR A 133 -7.99 -3.41 -4.73
CA THR A 133 -7.92 -3.51 -3.28
C THR A 133 -7.69 -2.14 -2.67
N ILE A 134 -8.13 -1.94 -1.43
CA ILE A 134 -7.94 -0.71 -0.66
C ILE A 134 -7.14 -0.95 0.62
N TRP A 135 -6.41 0.09 1.04
CA TRP A 135 -5.64 0.11 2.29
C TRP A 135 -5.88 1.44 3.02
N ILE A 136 -6.41 1.37 4.24
CA ILE A 136 -6.68 2.52 5.10
C ILE A 136 -5.99 2.28 6.44
N GLY A 137 -5.08 3.14 6.85
CA GLY A 137 -4.36 2.96 8.11
C GLY A 137 -3.97 4.25 8.78
N SER A 138 -3.76 4.17 10.10
CA SER A 138 -3.17 5.27 10.88
C SER A 138 -1.69 5.44 10.55
N GLU A 139 -1.08 6.50 11.06
CA GLU A 139 0.38 6.63 11.08
C GLU A 139 1.03 5.37 11.67
N GLY A 140 2.15 4.93 11.10
CA GLY A 140 2.90 3.74 11.51
C GLY A 140 2.38 2.41 10.96
N ALA A 141 1.16 2.38 10.41
CA ALA A 141 0.62 1.18 9.77
C ALA A 141 1.50 0.78 8.59
N ASN A 142 1.83 -0.52 8.51
CA ASN A 142 2.79 -1.02 7.54
C ASN A 142 2.45 -2.44 7.06
N THR A 143 2.94 -2.74 5.87
CA THR A 143 2.93 -4.07 5.29
C THR A 143 4.37 -4.60 5.34
N PRO A 144 4.61 -5.78 5.94
CA PRO A 144 5.94 -6.40 5.93
C PRO A 144 6.54 -6.48 4.53
N CYS A 145 7.86 -6.35 4.41
CA CYS A 145 8.54 -6.43 3.12
C CYS A 145 8.25 -7.78 2.46
N HIS A 146 7.85 -7.75 1.19
CA HIS A 146 7.54 -8.93 0.40
C HIS A 146 7.80 -8.65 -1.08
N MET A 147 7.76 -9.71 -1.87
CA MET A 147 7.59 -9.65 -3.31
C MET A 147 6.33 -10.43 -3.70
N ASP A 148 5.62 -9.92 -4.70
CA ASP A 148 4.55 -10.66 -5.36
C ASP A 148 5.16 -11.49 -6.49
N THR A 149 4.72 -12.74 -6.60
CA THR A 149 5.33 -13.75 -7.49
C THR A 149 4.89 -13.60 -8.95
N TYR A 150 3.87 -12.80 -9.23
CA TYR A 150 3.41 -12.55 -10.59
C TYR A 150 2.85 -11.13 -10.76
N GLY A 151 2.79 -10.71 -12.02
CA GLY A 151 2.19 -9.44 -12.40
C GLY A 151 3.05 -8.22 -12.05
N CYS A 152 2.38 -7.07 -11.98
CA CYS A 152 2.95 -5.81 -11.51
C CYS A 152 1.89 -5.06 -10.71
N ASN A 153 2.31 -4.37 -9.66
CA ASN A 153 1.39 -3.54 -8.87
C ASN A 153 1.38 -2.11 -9.36
N ILE A 154 0.18 -1.56 -9.46
CA ILE A 154 -0.07 -0.13 -9.62
C ILE A 154 -0.77 0.33 -8.35
N VAL A 155 -0.19 1.31 -7.65
CA VAL A 155 -0.73 1.81 -6.39
C VAL A 155 -1.02 3.29 -6.52
N ALA A 156 -2.27 3.67 -6.26
CA ALA A 156 -2.69 5.06 -6.19
C ALA A 156 -2.71 5.53 -4.73
N GLN A 157 -1.94 6.58 -4.42
CA GLN A 157 -2.02 7.23 -3.10
C GLN A 157 -3.15 8.26 -3.12
N VAL A 158 -4.23 7.98 -2.39
CA VAL A 158 -5.44 8.82 -2.35
C VAL A 158 -5.35 9.89 -1.25
N TYR A 159 -4.95 9.53 -0.04
CA TYR A 159 -4.84 10.44 1.10
C TYR A 159 -3.58 10.15 1.92
N GLY A 160 -2.93 11.18 2.46
CA GLY A 160 -1.73 11.03 3.31
C GLY A 160 -0.46 10.64 2.54
N ARG A 161 0.53 10.08 3.25
CA ARG A 161 1.85 9.73 2.69
C ARG A 161 2.27 8.33 3.15
N LYS A 162 2.92 7.57 2.25
CA LYS A 162 3.55 6.28 2.55
C LYS A 162 5.03 6.30 2.18
N THR A 163 5.86 5.72 3.04
CA THR A 163 7.27 5.47 2.75
C THR A 163 7.41 4.11 2.06
N TRP A 164 8.04 4.09 0.89
CA TRP A 164 8.31 2.86 0.14
C TRP A 164 9.78 2.48 0.25
N ILE A 165 10.03 1.27 0.73
CA ILE A 165 11.35 0.64 0.76
C ILE A 165 11.33 -0.46 -0.30
N MET A 166 12.17 -0.34 -1.32
CA MET A 166 12.19 -1.26 -2.45
C MET A 166 13.60 -1.80 -2.68
N PHE A 167 13.69 -3.11 -2.90
CA PHE A 167 14.93 -3.80 -3.20
C PHE A 167 14.86 -4.43 -4.59
N PRO A 168 15.91 -4.32 -5.41
CA PRO A 168 16.03 -5.12 -6.62
C PRO A 168 15.98 -6.64 -6.33
N PRO A 169 15.40 -7.47 -7.23
CA PRO A 169 15.29 -8.93 -7.03
C PRO A 169 16.61 -9.66 -6.77
N LYS A 170 17.74 -9.11 -7.23
CA LYS A 170 19.08 -9.67 -6.94
C LYS A 170 19.41 -9.76 -5.44
N TYR A 171 18.68 -9.05 -4.59
CA TYR A 171 18.86 -9.08 -3.14
C TYR A 171 17.92 -10.05 -2.41
N THR A 172 17.03 -10.76 -3.11
CA THR A 172 16.06 -11.67 -2.46
C THR A 172 16.72 -12.68 -1.52
N SER A 173 17.87 -13.26 -1.88
CA SER A 173 18.56 -14.25 -1.05
C SER A 173 19.04 -13.72 0.31
N ILE A 174 19.36 -12.42 0.40
CA ILE A 174 19.80 -11.79 1.65
C ILE A 174 18.65 -11.18 2.46
N LEU A 175 17.45 -11.11 1.87
CA LEU A 175 16.22 -10.63 2.52
C LEU A 175 15.51 -11.72 3.34
N LYS A 176 16.09 -12.92 3.48
CA LYS A 176 15.51 -14.05 4.23
C LYS A 176 14.06 -14.34 3.80
N PRO A 177 13.87 -14.83 2.56
CA PRO A 177 12.54 -15.06 2.03
C PRO A 177 11.84 -16.17 2.83
N THR A 178 10.59 -15.94 3.19
CA THR A 178 9.76 -16.85 3.96
C THR A 178 8.34 -16.87 3.43
N ARG A 179 7.69 -18.03 3.52
CA ARG A 179 6.25 -18.18 3.27
C ARG A 179 5.55 -18.23 4.61
N VAL A 180 5.03 -17.09 5.05
CA VAL A 180 4.09 -17.02 6.17
C VAL A 180 2.69 -17.29 5.60
N PRO A 181 1.84 -18.10 6.23
CA PRO A 181 0.50 -18.36 5.72
C PRO A 181 -0.28 -17.04 5.66
N TYR A 182 -0.55 -16.58 4.45
CA TYR A 182 -1.39 -15.41 4.20
C TYR A 182 -2.01 -15.42 2.81
N GLU A 183 -1.18 -15.23 1.79
CA GLU A 183 -1.61 -15.05 0.41
C GLU A 183 -0.64 -15.82 -0.50
N GLU A 184 -1.19 -16.53 -1.50
CA GLU A 184 -0.43 -17.52 -2.27
C GLU A 184 0.70 -16.89 -3.10
N SER A 185 0.48 -15.65 -3.54
CA SER A 185 1.40 -14.93 -4.42
C SER A 185 2.52 -14.18 -3.70
N SER A 186 2.48 -14.06 -2.37
CA SER A 186 3.45 -13.28 -1.59
C SER A 186 4.58 -14.14 -1.04
N ILE A 187 5.83 -13.68 -1.22
CA ILE A 187 7.01 -14.18 -0.51
C ILE A 187 7.54 -13.04 0.37
N TYR A 188 7.40 -13.20 1.69
CA TYR A 188 7.77 -12.21 2.68
C TYR A 188 9.26 -12.25 3.03
N SER A 189 9.76 -11.17 3.62
CA SER A 189 11.05 -11.10 4.29
C SER A 189 10.85 -11.28 5.79
N GLU A 190 11.68 -12.12 6.43
CA GLU A 190 11.72 -12.23 7.90
C GLU A 190 12.31 -10.99 8.59
N ILE A 191 12.83 -10.03 7.82
CA ILE A 191 13.50 -8.85 8.34
C ILE A 191 12.46 -7.76 8.59
N ASN A 192 12.45 -7.23 9.81
CA ASN A 192 11.58 -6.11 10.15
C ASN A 192 12.22 -4.78 9.75
N PHE A 193 11.57 -4.06 8.84
CA PHE A 193 12.01 -2.73 8.39
C PHE A 193 11.32 -1.58 9.14
N GLN A 194 10.41 -1.88 10.07
CA GLN A 194 9.74 -0.85 10.89
C GLN A 194 10.71 -0.17 11.87
N CYS A 195 11.78 -0.87 12.28
CA CYS A 195 12.77 -0.42 13.26
C CYS A 195 13.75 0.66 12.77
N GLY A 196 13.57 1.19 11.56
CA GLY A 196 14.61 1.97 10.89
C GLY A 196 15.78 1.09 10.44
N THR A 197 16.87 1.72 10.00
CA THR A 197 17.97 0.99 9.36
C THR A 197 18.98 0.40 10.35
N SER A 198 19.07 0.90 11.59
CA SER A 198 20.15 0.55 12.54
C SER A 198 20.16 -0.93 12.95
N GLU A 199 19.00 -1.57 12.93
CA GLU A 199 18.82 -2.98 13.28
C GLU A 199 18.91 -3.91 12.04
N LEU A 200 19.18 -3.35 10.86
CA LEU A 200 19.26 -4.15 9.64
C LEU A 200 20.60 -4.91 9.57
N PRO A 201 20.61 -6.15 9.06
CA PRO A 201 21.84 -6.87 8.79
C PRO A 201 22.84 -6.01 8.00
N SER A 202 24.13 -6.08 8.35
CA SER A 202 25.19 -5.26 7.76
C SER A 202 25.25 -5.31 6.22
N LYS A 203 24.88 -6.45 5.62
CA LYS A 203 24.76 -6.62 4.16
C LYS A 203 23.64 -5.77 3.55
N ILE A 204 22.54 -5.56 4.28
CA ILE A 204 21.41 -4.74 3.86
C ILE A 204 21.69 -3.26 4.12
N TRP A 205 22.35 -2.93 5.23
CA TRP A 205 22.79 -1.56 5.52
C TRP A 205 23.56 -0.93 4.35
N LYS A 206 24.46 -1.70 3.73
CA LYS A 206 25.24 -1.30 2.53
C LYS A 206 24.40 -1.01 1.27
N ILE A 207 23.12 -1.38 1.27
CA ILE A 207 22.16 -1.12 0.19
C ILE A 207 21.37 0.18 0.45
N PHE A 208 21.08 0.49 1.72
CA PHE A 208 20.36 1.71 2.11
C PHE A 208 21.22 2.97 2.01
N ILE A 209 22.52 2.84 2.28
CA ILE A 209 23.46 3.93 2.04
C ILE A 209 23.71 4.03 0.54
N PRO A 210 23.48 5.19 -0.11
CA PRO A 210 23.94 5.40 -1.48
C PRO A 210 25.44 5.14 -1.49
N GLN A 211 25.88 4.11 -2.23
CA GLN A 211 27.30 4.02 -2.55
C GLN A 211 27.60 5.20 -3.47
N ASN A 212 28.39 6.14 -2.95
CA ASN A 212 28.92 7.25 -3.73
C ASN A 212 29.85 6.73 -4.81
#